data_AF-A0A5J5TAU7-F1
#
_entry.id   AF-A0A5J5TAU7-F1
#
_cell.length_a   1.000
_cell.length_b   1.000
_cell.length_c   1.000
_cell.angle_alpha   90.00
_cell.angle_beta   90.00
_cell.angle_gamma   90.00
#
_symmetry.space_group_name_H-M   'P 1'
#
loop_
_entity.id
_entity.type
_entity.pdbx_description
1 polymer ?
#
loop_
_entity_poly.entity_id
_entity_poly.type
_entity_poly.pdbx_seq_one_letter_code
_entity_poly.pdbx_strand_id
1 'polypeptide(L)'
;MEKAPVTRQNSDEIDKFLDGAASFADMMFGFIDESNDSEENLRDFVVDDEVANNDEDPSEIEQRKIFWEAQEKLLQATLYRTTSLESRIRQATKEALREIDAVGVQCTCRRPVDGGCRNCLQRELSIRLQSVDFDCYICKSKWRSSPEIPSGEHTYLEVVDKSKAKKREVRVVIELNFRAEFEMARASKDYNKLIAVLPELLVGKAERFKALTKILCLAAKKCMKEKKMHLAPWRKYKYMQAKWLGTYERRTPAPLAVGYSDRQPKPKASMLTSDLRENLPALHYTAVEVVW
;
A
#
# COMPACT_ATOMS: atom_id res chain seq x y z
N MET A 1 34.00 -27.27 -27.16
CA MET A 1 32.84 -26.75 -26.39
C MET A 1 32.65 -25.30 -26.80
N GLU A 2 31.79 -25.08 -27.79
CA GLU A 2 31.48 -23.78 -28.37
C GLU A 2 30.56 -22.98 -27.44
N LYS A 3 30.82 -21.66 -27.34
CA LYS A 3 29.99 -20.70 -26.62
C LYS A 3 28.86 -20.22 -27.54
N ALA A 4 27.61 -20.38 -27.12
CA ALA A 4 26.45 -19.78 -27.78
C ALA A 4 26.41 -18.25 -27.52
N PRO A 5 25.96 -17.43 -28.49
CA PRO A 5 25.92 -15.98 -28.36
C PRO A 5 24.64 -15.51 -27.64
N VAL A 6 24.80 -14.51 -26.78
CA VAL A 6 23.69 -13.79 -26.11
C VAL A 6 23.07 -12.83 -27.11
N THR A 7 21.82 -13.08 -27.51
CA THR A 7 21.05 -12.19 -28.38
C THR A 7 20.63 -10.94 -27.60
N ARG A 8 21.19 -9.79 -27.94
CA ARG A 8 20.68 -8.48 -27.51
C ARG A 8 19.36 -8.22 -28.22
N GLN A 9 18.25 -8.30 -27.50
CA GLN A 9 16.96 -7.83 -28.01
C GLN A 9 16.98 -6.29 -28.14
N ASN A 10 16.52 -5.82 -29.29
CA ASN A 10 16.68 -4.47 -29.80
C ASN A 10 15.73 -3.51 -29.08
N SER A 11 16.24 -2.41 -28.52
CA SER A 11 15.44 -1.40 -27.78
C SER A 11 14.29 -0.82 -28.61
N ASP A 12 14.49 -0.75 -29.91
CA ASP A 12 13.58 -0.08 -30.85
C ASP A 12 12.32 -0.90 -31.17
N GLU A 13 12.36 -2.22 -30.97
CA GLU A 13 11.18 -3.09 -31.10
C GLU A 13 10.27 -3.00 -29.86
N ILE A 14 10.87 -2.76 -28.70
CA ILE A 14 10.15 -2.57 -27.43
C ILE A 14 9.42 -1.22 -27.47
N ASP A 15 10.07 -0.16 -27.96
CA ASP A 15 9.45 1.17 -28.06
C ASP A 15 8.28 1.20 -29.05
N LYS A 16 8.35 0.48 -30.17
CA LYS A 16 7.21 0.34 -31.10
C LYS A 16 6.03 -0.45 -30.52
N PHE A 17 6.30 -1.45 -29.68
CA PHE A 17 5.25 -2.18 -28.97
C PHE A 17 4.60 -1.32 -27.87
N LEU A 18 5.39 -0.46 -27.21
CA LEU A 18 4.93 0.46 -26.17
C LEU A 18 4.05 1.59 -26.73
N ASP A 19 4.32 2.09 -27.95
CA ASP A 19 3.44 3.06 -28.63
C ASP A 19 2.09 2.44 -29.00
N GLY A 20 2.08 1.17 -29.42
CA GLY A 20 0.85 0.41 -29.68
C GLY A 20 0.04 0.13 -28.41
N ALA A 21 0.71 -0.17 -27.29
CA ALA A 21 0.06 -0.40 -26.00
C ALA A 21 -0.43 0.90 -25.33
N ALA A 22 0.29 2.02 -25.51
CA ALA A 22 -0.17 3.34 -25.11
C ALA A 22 -1.43 3.76 -25.88
N SER A 23 -1.50 3.43 -27.18
CA SER A 23 -2.70 3.65 -28.01
C SER A 23 -3.91 2.83 -27.55
N PHE A 24 -3.72 1.55 -27.18
CA PHE A 24 -4.81 0.74 -26.62
C PHE A 24 -5.24 1.22 -25.22
N ALA A 25 -4.28 1.63 -24.38
CA ALA A 25 -4.57 2.22 -23.09
C ALA A 25 -5.32 3.55 -23.23
N ASP A 26 -4.95 4.43 -24.15
CA ASP A 26 -5.67 5.69 -24.39
C ASP A 26 -7.07 5.44 -25.01
N MET A 27 -7.25 4.43 -25.85
CA MET A 27 -8.59 4.04 -26.31
C MET A 27 -9.45 3.41 -25.20
N MET A 28 -8.85 2.62 -24.30
CA MET A 28 -9.55 1.97 -23.18
C MET A 28 -9.78 2.90 -21.98
N PHE A 29 -8.95 3.92 -21.81
CA PHE A 29 -9.01 4.89 -20.71
C PHE A 29 -9.57 6.25 -21.10
N GLY A 30 -9.53 6.64 -22.39
CA GLY A 30 -10.14 7.87 -22.90
C GLY A 30 -11.67 7.87 -22.75
N PHE A 31 -12.30 6.70 -22.69
CA PHE A 31 -13.76 6.58 -22.47
C PHE A 31 -14.19 6.74 -21.00
N ILE A 32 -13.25 6.82 -20.05
CA ILE A 32 -13.57 6.85 -18.61
C ILE A 32 -13.15 8.17 -17.94
N ASP A 33 -12.31 9.00 -18.58
CA ASP A 33 -11.78 10.23 -17.96
C ASP A 33 -12.56 11.51 -18.28
N GLU A 34 -13.78 11.40 -18.84
CA GLU A 34 -14.60 12.58 -19.18
C GLU A 34 -16.09 12.44 -18.82
N SER A 35 -16.40 11.79 -17.69
CA SER A 35 -17.74 11.88 -17.09
C SER A 35 -17.64 12.01 -15.57
N ASN A 36 -17.23 13.19 -15.14
CA ASN A 36 -17.64 13.70 -13.86
C ASN A 36 -18.75 14.73 -14.11
N ASP A 37 -19.94 14.24 -14.45
CA ASP A 37 -21.23 14.87 -14.17
C ASP A 37 -22.36 13.86 -14.48
N SER A 38 -23.32 13.75 -13.56
CA SER A 38 -24.55 12.93 -13.59
C SER A 38 -24.42 11.49 -13.08
N GLU A 39 -24.69 11.31 -11.78
CA GLU A 39 -25.19 10.07 -11.16
C GLU A 39 -26.61 9.68 -11.65
N GLU A 40 -26.99 9.99 -12.89
CA GLU A 40 -28.29 9.67 -13.46
C GLU A 40 -28.14 8.68 -14.63
N ASN A 41 -27.78 7.44 -14.31
CA ASN A 41 -28.16 6.27 -15.11
C ASN A 41 -28.11 4.95 -14.33
N LEU A 42 -28.10 5.00 -13.00
CA LEU A 42 -28.44 3.85 -12.16
C LEU A 42 -29.97 3.77 -12.09
N ARG A 43 -30.59 3.29 -13.16
CA ARG A 43 -31.93 2.72 -13.06
C ARG A 43 -31.84 1.55 -12.09
N ASP A 44 -32.41 1.78 -10.92
CA ASP A 44 -33.13 0.84 -10.08
C ASP A 44 -33.50 -0.44 -10.86
N PHE A 45 -32.68 -1.47 -10.72
CA PHE A 45 -33.11 -2.83 -11.01
C PHE A 45 -33.76 -3.34 -9.73
N VAL A 46 -35.09 -3.19 -9.69
CA VAL A 46 -35.96 -4.01 -8.86
C VAL A 46 -35.47 -5.45 -9.00
N VAL A 47 -35.09 -6.06 -7.88
CA VAL A 47 -34.74 -7.47 -7.81
C VAL A 47 -36.02 -8.25 -8.08
N ASP A 48 -36.24 -8.63 -9.34
CA ASP A 48 -37.19 -9.68 -9.65
C ASP A 48 -36.48 -11.01 -9.41
N ASP A 49 -37.10 -11.81 -8.54
CA ASP A 49 -36.59 -13.07 -8.03
C ASP A 49 -36.77 -14.15 -9.11
N GLU A 50 -35.99 -14.08 -10.18
CA GLU A 50 -35.92 -15.14 -11.19
C GLU A 50 -34.72 -16.05 -10.93
N VAL A 51 -35.04 -17.29 -10.57
CA VAL A 51 -34.15 -18.45 -10.47
C VAL A 51 -33.35 -18.65 -11.76
N ALA A 52 -32.15 -18.08 -11.82
CA ALA A 52 -31.27 -18.20 -12.98
C ALA A 52 -30.58 -19.57 -13.02
N ASN A 53 -30.80 -20.26 -14.15
CA ASN A 53 -30.05 -21.44 -14.58
C ASN A 53 -28.55 -21.19 -14.53
N ASN A 54 -27.80 -22.22 -14.12
CA ASN A 54 -26.39 -22.15 -13.75
C ASN A 54 -25.43 -22.33 -14.95
N ASP A 55 -25.87 -21.94 -16.15
CA ASP A 55 -25.07 -22.01 -17.37
C ASP A 55 -24.51 -20.61 -17.66
N GLU A 56 -23.27 -20.34 -17.23
CA GLU A 56 -22.54 -19.10 -17.60
C GLU A 56 -22.46 -19.03 -19.14
N ASP A 57 -22.93 -17.93 -19.73
CA ASP A 57 -22.85 -17.69 -21.18
C ASP A 57 -21.39 -17.80 -21.67
N PRO A 58 -21.09 -18.65 -22.68
CA PRO A 58 -19.75 -18.75 -23.26
C PRO A 58 -19.11 -17.39 -23.63
N SER A 59 -19.92 -16.40 -23.99
CA SER A 59 -19.43 -15.05 -24.31
C SER A 59 -18.86 -14.32 -23.08
N GLU A 60 -19.49 -14.48 -21.91
CA GLU A 60 -19.06 -13.85 -20.66
C GLU A 60 -17.76 -14.49 -20.12
N ILE A 61 -17.61 -15.80 -20.30
CA ILE A 61 -16.39 -16.54 -19.94
C ILE A 61 -15.19 -16.03 -20.74
N GLU A 62 -15.34 -15.86 -22.05
CA GLU A 62 -14.26 -15.37 -22.91
C GLU A 62 -13.90 -13.92 -22.58
N GLN A 63 -14.89 -13.05 -22.35
CA GLN A 63 -14.65 -11.67 -21.91
C GLN A 63 -13.92 -11.62 -20.55
N ARG A 64 -14.29 -12.49 -19.60
CA ARG A 64 -13.61 -12.62 -18.30
C ARG A 64 -12.15 -12.99 -18.50
N LYS A 65 -11.86 -13.96 -19.36
CA LYS A 65 -10.50 -14.40 -19.67
C LYS A 65 -9.67 -13.28 -20.30
N ILE A 66 -10.20 -12.62 -21.34
CA ILE A 66 -9.55 -11.49 -22.01
C ILE A 66 -9.21 -10.38 -21.00
N PHE A 67 -10.14 -10.05 -20.10
CA PHE A 67 -9.90 -9.05 -19.07
C PHE A 67 -8.71 -9.41 -18.17
N TRP A 68 -8.69 -10.63 -17.61
CA TRP A 68 -7.63 -11.02 -16.68
C TRP A 68 -6.26 -11.12 -17.36
N GLU A 69 -6.20 -11.62 -18.59
CA GLU A 69 -4.97 -11.63 -19.40
C GLU A 69 -4.46 -10.21 -19.69
N ALA A 70 -5.36 -9.28 -20.00
CA ALA A 70 -5.01 -7.88 -20.21
C ALA A 70 -4.48 -7.22 -18.93
N GLN A 71 -5.13 -7.47 -17.77
CA GLN A 71 -4.67 -6.96 -16.47
C GLN A 71 -3.27 -7.50 -16.13
N GLU A 72 -3.02 -8.79 -16.35
CA GLU A 72 -1.72 -9.40 -16.09
C GLU A 72 -0.62 -8.77 -16.95
N LYS A 73 -0.85 -8.67 -18.28
CA LYS A 73 0.10 -8.04 -19.21
C LYS A 73 0.40 -6.60 -18.83
N LEU A 74 -0.64 -5.82 -18.52
CA LEU A 74 -0.51 -4.42 -18.14
C LEU A 74 0.23 -4.27 -16.80
N LEU A 75 -0.05 -5.13 -15.83
CA LEU A 75 0.65 -5.16 -14.55
C LEU A 75 2.14 -5.45 -14.74
N GLN A 76 2.47 -6.51 -15.48
CA GLN A 76 3.86 -6.89 -15.74
C GLN A 76 4.61 -5.76 -16.47
N ALA A 77 4.05 -5.23 -17.55
CA ALA A 77 4.64 -4.11 -18.29
C ALA A 77 4.91 -2.90 -17.38
N THR A 78 3.98 -2.59 -16.48
CA THR A 78 4.12 -1.48 -15.54
C THR A 78 5.17 -1.75 -14.46
N LEU A 79 5.28 -2.99 -13.95
CA LEU A 79 6.27 -3.38 -12.93
C LEU A 79 7.70 -3.33 -13.49
N TYR A 80 7.91 -3.80 -14.72
CA TYR A 80 9.23 -3.84 -15.35
C TYR A 80 9.72 -2.47 -15.84
N ARG A 81 8.83 -1.47 -15.95
CA ARG A 81 9.19 -0.09 -16.29
C ARG A 81 9.88 0.61 -15.10
N THR A 82 11.16 0.31 -14.92
CA THR A 82 12.02 0.87 -13.87
C THR A 82 13.17 1.70 -14.45
N THR A 83 13.44 2.83 -13.81
CA THR A 83 14.57 3.73 -14.11
C THR A 83 15.82 3.30 -13.34
N SER A 84 16.99 3.78 -13.78
CA SER A 84 18.26 3.51 -13.08
C SER A 84 18.27 4.01 -11.64
N LEU A 85 17.64 5.16 -11.37
CA LEU A 85 17.47 5.70 -10.02
C LEU A 85 16.63 4.76 -9.14
N GLU A 86 15.47 4.32 -9.63
CA GLU A 86 14.61 3.37 -8.89
C GLU A 86 15.32 2.04 -8.61
N SER A 87 16.12 1.54 -9.57
CA SER A 87 16.89 0.31 -9.38
C SER A 87 17.99 0.47 -8.32
N ARG A 88 18.73 1.59 -8.32
CA ARG A 88 19.74 1.89 -7.30
C ARG A 88 19.11 1.99 -5.90
N ILE A 89 18.00 2.72 -5.77
CA ILE A 89 17.28 2.86 -4.50
C ILE A 89 16.75 1.49 -4.04
N ARG A 90 16.20 0.68 -4.95
CA ARG A 90 15.71 -0.66 -4.63
C ARG A 90 16.83 -1.57 -4.11
N GLN A 91 17.99 -1.54 -4.74
CA GLN A 91 19.14 -2.33 -4.30
C GLN A 91 19.62 -1.90 -2.91
N ALA A 92 19.84 -0.60 -2.71
CA ALA A 92 20.25 -0.06 -1.42
C ALA A 92 19.22 -0.35 -0.30
N THR A 93 17.92 -0.29 -0.62
CA THR A 93 16.86 -0.63 0.34
C THR A 93 16.91 -2.12 0.71
N LYS A 94 17.15 -3.01 -0.25
CA LYS A 94 17.28 -4.45 0.01
C LYS A 94 18.53 -4.79 0.84
N GLU A 95 19.65 -4.12 0.57
CA GLU A 95 20.87 -4.27 1.35
C GLU A 95 20.66 -3.79 2.78
N ALA A 96 20.09 -2.59 2.96
CA ALA A 96 19.76 -2.06 4.27
C ALA A 96 18.80 -2.98 5.05
N LEU A 97 17.77 -3.54 4.40
CA LEU A 97 16.87 -4.52 5.03
C LEU A 97 17.63 -5.75 5.53
N ARG A 98 18.51 -6.34 4.71
CA ARG A 98 19.29 -7.53 5.10
C ARG A 98 20.19 -7.25 6.30
N GLU A 99 20.83 -6.10 6.32
CA GLU A 99 21.68 -5.72 7.44
C GLU A 99 20.87 -5.44 8.72
N ILE A 100 19.68 -4.85 8.57
CA ILE A 100 18.75 -4.64 9.67
C ILE A 100 18.27 -5.99 10.24
N ASP A 101 17.94 -6.94 9.37
CA ASP A 101 17.51 -8.28 9.79
C ASP A 101 18.64 -9.03 10.51
N ALA A 102 19.90 -8.79 10.12
CA ALA A 102 21.08 -9.40 10.76
C ALA A 102 21.44 -8.76 12.12
N VAL A 103 21.36 -7.44 12.24
CA VAL A 103 21.75 -6.71 13.47
C VAL A 103 20.59 -6.57 14.45
N GLY A 104 19.36 -6.61 13.94
CA GLY A 104 18.15 -6.26 14.67
C GLY A 104 17.94 -4.75 14.77
N VAL A 105 16.67 -4.35 14.96
CA VAL A 105 16.31 -2.95 15.24
C VAL A 105 16.14 -2.78 16.75
N GLN A 106 16.94 -1.90 17.35
CA GLN A 106 16.71 -1.51 18.74
C GLN A 106 15.39 -0.73 18.83
N CYS A 107 14.38 -1.37 19.40
CA CYS A 107 13.02 -0.84 19.50
C CYS A 107 12.62 -0.65 20.96
N THR A 108 12.25 0.57 21.33
CA THR A 108 11.70 0.91 22.65
C THR A 108 10.18 1.11 22.64
N CYS A 109 9.52 0.81 21.51
CA CYS A 109 8.07 0.95 21.38
C CYS A 109 7.34 -0.12 22.21
N ARG A 110 6.24 0.28 22.87
CA ARG A 110 5.40 -0.64 23.65
C ARG A 110 4.68 -1.58 22.69
N ARG A 111 4.90 -2.90 22.83
CA ARG A 111 4.34 -4.01 22.03
C ARG A 111 4.89 -4.09 20.60
N PRO A 112 6.03 -4.77 20.38
CA PRO A 112 6.32 -5.30 19.05
C PRO A 112 5.28 -6.36 18.70
N VAL A 113 4.63 -6.22 17.55
CA VAL A 113 3.88 -7.31 16.90
C VAL A 113 4.88 -8.26 16.23
N ASP A 114 4.46 -9.49 15.94
CA ASP A 114 5.23 -10.40 15.09
C ASP A 114 5.62 -9.68 13.79
N GLY A 115 6.92 -9.65 13.48
CA GLY A 115 7.47 -8.86 12.36
C GLY A 115 8.05 -7.48 12.72
N GLY A 116 8.08 -7.11 14.01
CA GLY A 116 8.80 -5.92 14.49
C GLY A 116 8.02 -4.60 14.33
N CYS A 117 8.62 -3.50 14.80
CA CYS A 117 7.97 -2.19 14.76
C CYS A 117 8.18 -1.49 13.43
N ARG A 118 7.10 -1.31 12.63
CA ARG A 118 7.13 -0.60 11.34
C ARG A 118 7.77 0.79 11.43
N ASN A 119 7.48 1.56 12.48
CA ASN A 119 8.04 2.91 12.65
C ASN A 119 9.55 2.89 12.88
N CYS A 120 10.04 1.95 13.69
CA CYS A 120 11.47 1.80 13.92
C CYS A 120 12.19 1.24 12.68
N LEU A 121 11.56 0.31 11.95
CA LEU A 121 12.09 -0.19 10.69
C LEU A 121 12.22 0.93 9.66
N GLN A 122 11.19 1.74 9.44
CA GLN A 122 11.25 2.88 8.51
C GLN A 122 12.29 3.92 8.93
N ARG A 123 12.43 4.18 10.24
CA ARG A 123 13.49 5.04 10.77
C ARG A 123 14.88 4.52 10.44
N GLU A 124 15.15 3.27 10.77
CA GLU A 124 16.45 2.65 10.54
C GLU A 124 16.79 2.60 9.05
N LEU A 125 15.83 2.23 8.20
CA LEU A 125 16.00 2.27 6.74
C LEU A 125 16.31 3.66 6.22
N SER A 126 15.60 4.69 6.70
CA SER A 126 15.86 6.07 6.31
C SER A 126 17.28 6.51 6.70
N ILE A 127 17.78 6.12 7.88
CA ILE A 127 19.14 6.43 8.33
C ILE A 127 20.17 5.74 7.43
N ARG A 128 19.99 4.45 7.13
CA ARG A 128 20.92 3.70 6.26
C ARG A 128 20.94 4.23 4.84
N LEU A 129 19.77 4.52 4.27
CA LEU A 129 19.68 5.13 2.94
C LEU A 129 20.36 6.50 2.90
N GLN A 130 20.24 7.32 3.96
CA GLN A 130 20.97 8.59 4.07
C GLN A 130 22.49 8.39 4.18
N SER A 131 22.96 7.34 4.86
CA SER A 131 24.40 7.03 4.97
C SER A 131 25.06 6.62 3.65
N VAL A 132 24.27 6.21 2.65
CA VAL A 132 24.72 5.91 1.28
C VAL A 132 24.31 7.00 0.28
N ASP A 133 24.20 8.25 0.76
CA ASP A 133 23.95 9.47 0.00
C ASP A 133 22.58 9.56 -0.71
N PHE A 134 21.54 8.89 -0.21
CA PHE A 134 20.16 9.16 -0.64
C PHE A 134 19.46 10.16 0.29
N ASP A 135 18.84 11.18 -0.30
CA ASP A 135 17.99 12.14 0.42
C ASP A 135 16.63 11.49 0.75
N CYS A 136 16.61 10.63 1.78
CA CYS A 136 15.47 9.80 2.17
C CYS A 136 14.68 10.41 3.34
N TYR A 137 13.35 10.33 3.27
CA TYR A 137 12.43 10.87 4.25
C TYR A 137 11.35 9.86 4.62
N ILE A 138 10.86 9.93 5.85
CA ILE A 138 9.61 9.28 6.24
C ILE A 138 8.48 10.25 5.93
N CYS A 139 7.55 9.81 5.10
CA CYS A 139 6.38 10.56 4.70
C CYS A 139 5.15 10.02 5.42
N LYS A 140 4.32 10.93 5.93
CA LYS A 140 3.01 10.60 6.50
C LYS A 140 1.92 11.32 5.71
N SER A 141 1.15 10.56 4.93
CA SER A 141 -0.05 11.06 4.28
C SER A 141 -1.25 10.96 5.22
N LYS A 142 -2.14 11.95 5.14
CA LYS A 142 -3.40 11.99 5.90
C LYS A 142 -4.49 12.55 5.00
N TRP A 143 -5.64 11.91 4.97
CA TRP A 143 -6.79 12.40 4.21
C TRP A 143 -8.06 12.37 5.06
N ARG A 144 -8.93 13.35 4.81
CA ARG A 144 -10.25 13.44 5.45
C ARG A 144 -11.22 12.48 4.77
N SER A 145 -12.28 12.12 5.48
CA SER A 145 -13.38 11.36 4.92
C SER A 145 -14.10 12.18 3.85
N SER A 146 -14.58 11.49 2.83
CA SER A 146 -15.51 11.99 1.82
C SER A 146 -16.68 11.00 1.68
N PRO A 147 -17.72 11.31 0.89
CA PRO A 147 -18.81 10.36 0.64
C PRO A 147 -18.34 9.01 0.07
N GLU A 148 -17.22 9.01 -0.66
CA GLU A 148 -16.72 7.81 -1.34
C GLU A 148 -15.76 6.97 -0.49
N ILE A 149 -14.98 7.62 0.39
CA ILE A 149 -13.88 6.99 1.13
C ILE A 149 -13.78 7.52 2.58
N PRO A 150 -13.47 6.66 3.56
CA PRO A 150 -13.24 7.09 4.93
C PRO A 150 -11.92 7.84 5.06
N SER A 151 -11.77 8.59 6.16
CA SER A 151 -10.49 9.19 6.54
C SER A 151 -9.45 8.11 6.81
N GLY A 152 -8.18 8.45 6.61
CA GLY A 152 -7.09 7.54 6.91
C GLY A 152 -5.75 8.24 6.93
N GLU A 153 -4.74 7.46 7.32
CA GLU A 153 -3.35 7.87 7.28
C GLU A 153 -2.47 6.72 6.80
N HIS A 154 -1.34 7.06 6.20
CA HIS A 154 -0.36 6.08 5.74
C HIS A 154 1.05 6.61 5.90
N THR A 155 1.99 5.70 6.21
CA THR A 155 3.41 6.03 6.36
C THR A 155 4.25 5.22 5.39
N TYR A 156 5.06 5.91 4.60
CA TYR A 156 5.94 5.35 3.58
C TYR A 156 7.29 6.09 3.57
N LEU A 157 8.26 5.56 2.82
CA LEU A 157 9.56 6.21 2.63
C LEU A 157 9.60 6.90 1.25
N GLU A 158 10.24 8.06 1.16
CA GLU A 158 10.42 8.81 -0.09
C GLU A 158 11.89 9.19 -0.25
N VAL A 159 12.44 8.99 -1.45
CA VAL A 159 13.77 9.51 -1.82
C VAL A 159 13.59 10.63 -2.83
N VAL A 160 14.30 11.71 -2.58
CA VAL A 160 14.28 12.92 -3.41
C VAL A 160 15.60 13.02 -4.18
N ASP A 161 15.53 13.06 -5.51
CA ASP A 161 16.70 13.30 -6.34
C ASP A 161 16.72 14.76 -6.84
N LYS A 162 17.69 15.53 -6.31
CA LYS A 162 17.95 16.94 -6.65
C LYS A 162 19.07 17.10 -7.70
N SER A 163 19.67 16.02 -8.18
CA SER A 163 20.84 16.07 -9.09
C SER A 163 20.56 16.80 -10.41
N LYS A 164 19.30 16.83 -10.85
CA LYS A 164 18.87 17.52 -12.07
C LYS A 164 18.35 18.92 -11.74
N ALA A 165 19.25 19.84 -11.39
CA ALA A 165 18.96 21.22 -10.97
C ALA A 165 18.05 22.04 -11.93
N LYS A 166 17.85 21.59 -13.18
CA LYS A 166 16.98 22.24 -14.19
C LYS A 166 15.63 21.54 -14.42
N LYS A 167 15.34 20.41 -13.76
CA LYS A 167 14.06 19.68 -13.85
C LYS A 167 13.37 19.66 -12.49
N ARG A 168 12.04 19.49 -12.52
CA ARG A 168 11.22 19.22 -11.32
C ARG A 168 11.88 18.12 -10.49
N GLU A 169 11.99 18.36 -9.18
CA GLU A 169 12.40 17.40 -8.16
C GLU A 169 11.80 16.01 -8.45
N VAL A 170 12.64 14.98 -8.61
CA VAL A 170 12.16 13.63 -8.87
C VAL A 170 11.96 12.92 -7.54
N ARG A 171 10.72 12.51 -7.27
CA ARG A 171 10.33 11.80 -6.05
C ARG A 171 10.13 10.32 -6.35
N VAL A 172 10.77 9.48 -5.55
CA VAL A 172 10.66 8.02 -5.63
C VAL A 172 10.11 7.50 -4.31
N VAL A 173 8.95 6.84 -4.35
CA VAL A 173 8.29 6.23 -3.21
C VAL A 173 8.83 4.83 -3.00
N ILE A 174 9.00 4.46 -1.72
CA ILE A 174 9.39 3.14 -1.24
C ILE A 174 8.26 2.63 -0.33
N GLU A 175 7.53 1.61 -0.79
CA GLU A 175 6.55 0.87 0.00
C GLU A 175 7.10 -0.51 0.34
N LEU A 176 7.12 -0.84 1.63
CA LEU A 176 7.75 -2.07 2.12
C LEU A 176 6.84 -3.30 2.04
N ASN A 177 5.52 -3.08 2.06
CA ASN A 177 4.50 -4.15 2.10
C ASN A 177 3.47 -3.97 0.97
N PHE A 178 3.92 -3.65 -0.23
CA PHE A 178 3.05 -3.27 -1.35
C PHE A 178 2.07 -4.38 -1.74
N ARG A 179 2.47 -5.65 -1.71
CA ARG A 179 1.57 -6.78 -2.00
C ARG A 179 0.40 -6.84 -1.00
N ALA A 180 0.70 -6.80 0.29
CA ALA A 180 -0.30 -6.88 1.36
C ALA A 180 -1.38 -5.78 1.26
N GLU A 181 -1.01 -4.61 0.71
CA GLU A 181 -1.93 -3.49 0.44
C GLU A 181 -3.03 -3.82 -0.59
N PHE A 182 -2.96 -4.97 -1.27
CA PHE A 182 -3.96 -5.44 -2.24
C PHE A 182 -4.49 -6.85 -1.96
N GLU A 183 -3.99 -7.56 -0.96
CA GLU A 183 -4.53 -8.88 -0.60
C GLU A 183 -5.97 -8.81 -0.10
N MET A 184 -6.82 -9.75 -0.53
CA MET A 184 -8.22 -9.83 -0.09
C MET A 184 -8.56 -11.25 0.37
N ALA A 185 -9.10 -11.38 1.58
CA ALA A 185 -9.47 -12.67 2.16
C ALA A 185 -10.46 -13.47 1.29
N ARG A 186 -11.37 -12.77 0.59
CA ARG A 186 -12.36 -13.37 -0.31
C ARG A 186 -12.07 -13.06 -1.77
N ALA A 187 -10.82 -13.09 -2.21
CA ALA A 187 -10.45 -12.95 -3.62
C ALA A 187 -10.92 -14.13 -4.51
N SER A 188 -10.95 -13.91 -5.83
CA SER A 188 -11.05 -14.95 -6.87
C SER A 188 -9.66 -15.56 -7.15
N LYS A 189 -9.63 -16.70 -7.84
CA LYS A 189 -8.36 -17.35 -8.22
C LYS A 189 -7.52 -16.44 -9.12
N ASP A 190 -8.14 -15.78 -10.10
CA ASP A 190 -7.42 -14.93 -11.05
C ASP A 190 -6.91 -13.64 -10.40
N TYR A 191 -7.66 -13.06 -9.46
CA TYR A 191 -7.15 -11.96 -8.64
C TYR A 191 -5.93 -12.39 -7.82
N ASN A 192 -5.99 -13.56 -7.18
CA ASN A 192 -4.86 -14.07 -6.38
C ASN A 192 -3.61 -14.33 -7.24
N LYS A 193 -3.76 -14.83 -8.47
CA LYS A 193 -2.64 -14.96 -9.41
C LYS A 193 -2.01 -13.59 -9.70
N LEU A 194 -2.83 -12.57 -9.94
CA LEU A 194 -2.37 -11.22 -10.19
C LEU A 194 -1.58 -10.65 -9.00
N ILE A 195 -2.09 -10.84 -7.77
CA ILE A 195 -1.42 -10.37 -6.54
C ILE A 195 -0.12 -11.13 -6.26
N ALA A 196 -0.04 -12.42 -6.58
CA ALA A 196 1.17 -13.22 -6.38
C ALA A 196 2.39 -12.68 -7.15
N VAL A 197 2.17 -12.00 -8.28
CA VAL A 197 3.23 -11.37 -9.09
C VAL A 197 3.78 -10.08 -8.44
N LEU A 198 3.03 -9.44 -7.55
CA LEU A 198 3.45 -8.19 -6.92
C LEU A 198 4.67 -8.39 -6.02
N PRO A 199 5.63 -7.45 -6.01
CA PRO A 199 6.70 -7.47 -5.03
C PRO A 199 6.19 -7.00 -3.67
N GLU A 200 6.78 -7.50 -2.57
CA GLU A 200 6.59 -6.91 -1.24
C GLU A 200 7.15 -5.48 -1.20
N LEU A 201 8.40 -5.33 -1.64
CA LEU A 201 9.07 -4.05 -1.75
C LEU A 201 8.85 -3.41 -3.13
N LEU A 202 8.03 -2.36 -3.18
CA LEU A 202 7.88 -1.53 -4.37
C LEU A 202 8.65 -0.22 -4.23
N VAL A 203 9.58 0.02 -5.16
CA VAL A 203 10.34 1.27 -5.27
C VAL A 203 10.08 1.91 -6.62
N GLY A 204 9.34 3.01 -6.65
CA GLY A 204 8.87 3.62 -7.89
C GLY A 204 8.44 5.08 -7.77
N LYS A 205 8.42 5.79 -8.91
CA LYS A 205 7.90 7.17 -8.97
C LYS A 205 6.37 7.22 -8.81
N ALA A 206 5.88 8.41 -8.49
CA ALA A 206 4.46 8.71 -8.31
C ALA A 206 3.59 8.24 -9.50
N GLU A 207 4.04 8.43 -10.74
CA GLU A 207 3.27 8.04 -11.92
C GLU A 207 3.12 6.51 -12.01
N ARG A 208 4.16 5.77 -11.64
CA ARG A 208 4.13 4.30 -11.65
C ARG A 208 3.25 3.77 -10.53
N PHE A 209 3.32 4.36 -9.34
CA PHE A 209 2.39 4.04 -8.25
C PHE A 209 0.94 4.29 -8.65
N LYS A 210 0.65 5.42 -9.32
CA LYS A 210 -0.69 5.75 -9.85
C LYS A 210 -1.19 4.66 -10.80
N ALA A 211 -0.38 4.28 -11.78
CA ALA A 211 -0.73 3.26 -12.76
C ALA A 211 -0.98 1.89 -12.12
N LEU A 212 -0.05 1.41 -11.28
CA LEU A 212 -0.18 0.13 -10.57
C LEU A 212 -1.44 0.11 -9.68
N THR A 213 -1.69 1.19 -8.96
CA THR A 213 -2.88 1.31 -8.10
C THR A 213 -4.16 1.24 -8.92
N LYS A 214 -4.21 1.89 -10.09
CA LYS A 214 -5.38 1.85 -10.98
C LYS A 214 -5.67 0.43 -11.47
N ILE A 215 -4.66 -0.26 -11.98
CA ILE A 215 -4.73 -1.66 -12.46
C ILE A 215 -5.29 -2.57 -11.36
N LEU A 216 -4.67 -2.53 -10.18
CA LEU A 216 -5.02 -3.42 -9.06
C LEU A 216 -6.41 -3.11 -8.47
N CYS A 217 -6.81 -1.85 -8.40
CA CYS A 217 -8.15 -1.47 -7.94
C CYS A 217 -9.24 -1.88 -8.95
N LEU A 218 -8.98 -1.81 -10.26
CA LEU A 218 -9.90 -2.30 -11.28
C LEU A 218 -10.07 -3.82 -11.20
N ALA A 219 -8.95 -4.54 -11.05
CA ALA A 219 -8.97 -5.99 -10.82
C ALA A 219 -9.74 -6.35 -9.54
N ALA A 220 -9.57 -5.59 -8.45
CA ALA A 220 -10.31 -5.80 -7.21
C ALA A 220 -11.82 -5.57 -7.41
N LYS A 221 -12.20 -4.50 -8.13
CA LYS A 221 -13.61 -4.22 -8.46
C LYS A 221 -14.24 -5.35 -9.28
N LYS A 222 -13.54 -5.86 -10.32
CA LYS A 222 -14.01 -6.99 -11.13
C LYS A 222 -14.17 -8.25 -10.29
N CYS A 223 -13.16 -8.59 -9.47
CA CYS A 223 -13.22 -9.72 -8.55
C CYS A 223 -14.43 -9.66 -7.61
N MET A 224 -14.69 -8.51 -6.99
CA MET A 224 -15.81 -8.37 -6.05
C MET A 224 -17.16 -8.43 -6.76
N LYS A 225 -17.27 -7.87 -7.98
CA LYS A 225 -18.47 -7.98 -8.81
C LYS A 225 -18.78 -9.44 -9.15
N GLU A 226 -17.80 -10.21 -9.60
CA GLU A 226 -17.97 -11.63 -9.94
C GLU A 226 -18.38 -12.48 -8.73
N LYS A 227 -17.91 -12.12 -7.54
CA LYS A 227 -18.28 -12.79 -6.29
C LYS A 227 -19.57 -12.26 -5.66
N LYS A 228 -20.28 -11.35 -6.32
CA LYS A 228 -21.50 -10.68 -5.80
C LYS A 228 -21.27 -10.05 -4.43
N MET A 229 -20.10 -9.41 -4.24
CA MET A 229 -19.70 -8.74 -3.01
C MET A 229 -19.41 -7.26 -3.24
N HIS A 230 -19.63 -6.43 -2.21
CA HIS A 230 -19.25 -5.02 -2.26
C HIS A 230 -17.74 -4.83 -2.07
N LEU A 231 -17.14 -3.93 -2.86
CA LEU A 231 -15.76 -3.51 -2.68
C LEU A 231 -15.66 -2.56 -1.48
N ALA A 232 -14.84 -2.93 -0.50
CA ALA A 232 -14.64 -2.09 0.68
C ALA A 232 -14.07 -0.71 0.30
N PRO A 233 -14.47 0.39 0.98
CA PRO A 233 -14.02 1.74 0.64
C PRO A 233 -12.50 1.91 0.59
N TRP A 234 -11.75 1.23 1.47
CA TRP A 234 -10.29 1.29 1.51
C TRP A 234 -9.58 0.54 0.36
N ARG A 235 -10.33 -0.21 -0.46
CA ARG A 235 -9.83 -0.84 -1.69
C ARG A 235 -10.17 -0.05 -2.95
N LYS A 236 -10.95 1.03 -2.82
CA LYS A 236 -11.25 1.93 -3.93
C LYS A 236 -10.00 2.70 -4.34
N TYR A 237 -9.94 3.03 -5.63
CA TYR A 237 -8.81 3.74 -6.23
C TYR A 237 -8.49 5.06 -5.52
N LYS A 238 -9.50 5.90 -5.21
CA LYS A 238 -9.26 7.18 -4.51
C LYS A 238 -8.62 7.01 -3.13
N TYR A 239 -9.02 5.99 -2.36
CA TYR A 239 -8.41 5.72 -1.05
C TYR A 239 -6.96 5.28 -1.19
N MET A 240 -6.70 4.33 -2.10
CA MET A 240 -5.35 3.82 -2.34
C MET A 240 -4.44 4.91 -2.92
N GLN A 241 -4.96 5.77 -3.79
CA GLN A 241 -4.23 6.93 -4.31
C GLN A 241 -3.81 7.90 -3.20
N ALA A 242 -4.69 8.16 -2.23
CA ALA A 242 -4.41 9.06 -1.10
C ALA A 242 -3.22 8.61 -0.24
N LYS A 243 -2.93 7.29 -0.18
CA LYS A 243 -1.81 6.74 0.59
C LYS A 243 -0.45 7.28 0.13
N TRP A 244 -0.21 7.36 -1.18
CA TRP A 244 1.11 7.68 -1.73
C TRP A 244 1.15 8.98 -2.54
N LEU A 245 0.00 9.43 -3.05
CA LEU A 245 -0.09 10.61 -3.93
C LEU A 245 -0.86 11.77 -3.27
N GLY A 246 -1.33 11.60 -2.04
CA GLY A 246 -2.01 12.64 -1.26
C GLY A 246 -1.03 13.70 -0.73
N THR A 247 -1.57 14.71 -0.05
CA THR A 247 -0.76 15.64 0.73
C THR A 247 -0.10 14.91 1.90
N TYR A 248 1.16 15.24 2.19
CA TYR A 248 1.94 14.53 3.20
C TYR A 248 2.87 15.46 3.98
N GLU A 249 3.14 15.08 5.23
CA GLU A 249 4.17 15.66 6.08
C GLU A 249 5.50 14.89 5.85
N ARG A 250 6.63 15.59 5.70
CA ARG A 250 7.98 14.99 5.64
C ARG A 250 8.65 15.05 7.01
N ARG A 251 9.32 13.97 7.39
CA ARG A 251 10.17 13.93 8.59
C ARG A 251 11.50 13.29 8.26
N THR A 252 12.58 13.99 8.59
CA THR A 252 13.94 13.42 8.61
C THR A 252 14.18 12.81 9.98
N PRO A 253 14.47 11.51 10.09
CA PRO A 253 14.86 10.94 11.37
C PRO A 253 16.23 11.45 11.78
N ALA A 254 16.33 12.01 12.98
CA ALA A 254 17.63 12.27 13.61
C ALA A 254 18.21 10.93 14.12
N PRO A 255 19.53 10.70 14.01
CA PRO A 255 20.19 9.60 14.71
C PRO A 255 19.84 9.65 16.19
N LEU A 256 19.55 8.50 16.81
CA LEU A 256 19.39 8.45 18.26
C LEU A 256 20.73 8.85 18.88
N ALA A 257 20.77 10.04 19.49
CA ALA A 257 21.90 10.42 20.30
C ALA A 257 22.02 9.40 21.44
N VAL A 258 23.12 8.65 21.48
CA VAL A 258 23.53 7.85 22.63
C VAL A 258 23.99 8.83 23.71
N GLY A 259 23.03 9.52 24.31
CA GLY A 259 23.22 10.41 25.44
C GLY A 259 22.40 9.87 26.58
N TYR A 260 23.06 9.36 27.61
CA TYR A 260 22.45 9.16 28.92
C TYR A 260 21.80 10.49 29.34
N SER A 261 20.48 10.58 29.22
CA SER A 261 19.72 11.68 29.77
C SER A 261 18.61 11.08 30.62
N ASP A 262 18.86 11.13 31.92
CA ASP A 262 17.99 10.69 33.00
C ASP A 262 16.79 11.65 33.14
N ARG A 263 15.90 11.66 32.14
CA ARG A 263 14.63 12.38 32.24
C ARG A 263 13.49 11.48 31.80
N GLN A 264 12.95 10.79 32.81
CA GLN A 264 11.66 10.11 32.79
C GLN A 264 10.59 11.02 32.17
N PRO A 265 9.86 10.57 31.13
CA PRO A 265 8.66 11.26 30.67
C PRO A 265 7.55 11.09 31.70
N LYS A 266 7.07 12.21 32.27
CA LYS A 266 5.92 12.22 33.18
C LYS A 266 4.70 11.59 32.48
N PRO A 267 4.07 10.56 33.06
CA PRO A 267 2.83 10.03 32.52
C PRO A 267 1.72 11.08 32.70
N LYS A 268 1.12 11.52 31.60
CA LYS A 268 -0.18 12.21 31.63
C LYS A 268 -1.24 11.13 31.85
N ALA A 269 -1.58 10.89 33.11
CA ALA A 269 -2.76 10.11 33.45
C ALA A 269 -4.02 10.88 33.04
N SER A 270 -4.93 10.18 32.38
CA SER A 270 -6.29 10.64 32.10
C SER A 270 -7.04 10.82 33.43
N MET A 271 -7.67 11.96 33.63
CA MET A 271 -8.42 12.32 34.86
C MET A 271 -9.77 11.58 35.02
N LEU A 272 -9.95 10.42 34.38
CA LEU A 272 -11.24 9.71 34.36
C LEU A 272 -11.21 8.32 35.03
N THR A 273 -10.29 8.12 35.98
CA THR A 273 -10.39 7.01 36.94
C THR A 273 -10.11 7.57 38.33
N SER A 274 -11.16 8.03 39.02
CA SER A 274 -11.10 8.26 40.45
C SER A 274 -10.92 6.92 41.16
N ASP A 275 -9.73 6.70 41.71
CA ASP A 275 -9.46 5.65 42.67
C ASP A 275 -10.28 5.90 43.94
N LEU A 276 -11.34 5.11 44.13
CA LEU A 276 -11.97 4.94 45.46
C LEU A 276 -11.29 3.78 46.18
N ARG A 277 -10.09 4.04 46.70
CA ARG A 277 -9.50 3.26 47.78
C ARG A 277 -8.62 4.16 48.62
N GLU A 278 -9.13 4.53 49.79
CA GLU A 278 -8.46 4.45 51.10
C GLU A 278 -9.20 5.36 52.10
N ASN A 279 -9.36 4.84 53.33
CA ASN A 279 -9.97 5.43 54.53
C ASN A 279 -11.44 5.10 54.82
N LEU A 280 -11.68 3.84 55.22
CA LEU A 280 -12.73 3.57 56.20
C LEU A 280 -12.11 2.86 57.43
N PRO A 281 -12.30 3.38 58.65
CA PRO A 281 -11.77 2.78 59.86
C PRO A 281 -12.49 1.45 60.17
N ALA A 282 -11.74 0.53 60.78
CA ALA A 282 -12.13 -0.84 61.09
C ALA A 282 -13.53 -0.96 61.73
N LEU A 283 -14.49 -1.45 60.95
CA LEU A 283 -15.76 -1.96 61.48
C LEU A 283 -15.62 -3.47 61.65
N HIS A 284 -15.48 -3.89 62.89
CA HIS A 284 -15.66 -5.28 63.30
C HIS A 284 -17.14 -5.65 63.08
N TYR A 285 -17.41 -6.53 62.12
CA TYR A 285 -18.72 -7.17 62.00
C TYR A 285 -18.65 -8.54 62.66
N THR A 286 -19.42 -8.70 63.74
CA THR A 286 -19.67 -9.99 64.37
C THR A 286 -20.62 -10.78 63.50
N ALA A 287 -20.18 -11.97 63.05
CA ALA A 287 -21.02 -12.89 62.29
C ALA A 287 -22.14 -13.43 63.19
N VAL A 288 -23.38 -13.32 62.75
CA VAL A 288 -24.54 -13.97 63.39
C VAL A 288 -24.85 -15.23 62.57
N GLU A 289 -24.74 -16.38 63.21
CA GLU A 289 -25.20 -17.66 62.67
C GLU A 289 -26.73 -17.66 62.51
N VAL A 290 -27.21 -18.09 61.35
CA VAL A 290 -28.62 -18.40 61.15
C VAL A 290 -28.79 -19.90 61.36
N VAL A 291 -29.53 -20.24 62.40
CA VAL A 291 -29.92 -21.61 62.78
C VAL A 291 -31.27 -21.91 62.11
N TRP A 292 -31.24 -22.89 61.20
CA TRP A 292 -32.31 -23.65 60.51
C TRP A 292 -33.59 -22.93 60.07
#